data_AF-A0A086CGS3-F1
#
_entry.id   AF-A0A086CGS3-F1
#
_cell.length_a   1.000
_cell.length_b   1.000
_cell.length_c   1.000
_cell.angle_alpha   90.00
_cell.angle_beta   90.00
_cell.angle_gamma   90.00
#
_symmetry.space_group_name_H-M   'P 1'
#
loop_
_entity.id
_entity.type
_entity.pdbx_description
1 polymer ?
#
loop_
_entity_poly.entity_id
_entity_poly.type
_entity_poly.pdbx_seq_one_letter_code
_entity_poly.pdbx_strand_id
1 'polypeptide(L)'
;MSFGIYNIHFLDFEKDKADMEFNVQEQTDPKDLNTETTGSLTPSFSLGNQPWQEWLTPMIDIFAKVPEYVGHFFSEYKQPLTTLGLLILSFISIKIMIAVLGAIDDVPLLAPLLQIIGLGYTLWFTWRYLWKSSNRKELLSEFEAVKNQVFGNNI
;
A
#
# COMPACT_ATOMS: atom_id res chain seq x y z
N MET A 1 -37.94 4.13 -65.75
CA MET A 1 -38.67 5.35 -65.34
C MET A 1 -40.05 4.93 -64.89
N SER A 2 -40.35 5.03 -63.58
CA SER A 2 -41.68 5.33 -63.03
C SER A 2 -41.60 5.14 -61.51
N PHE A 3 -41.80 6.22 -60.75
CA PHE A 3 -41.94 6.20 -59.30
C PHE A 3 -43.42 5.95 -58.96
N GLY A 4 -43.71 4.90 -58.19
CA GLY A 4 -45.05 4.60 -57.68
C GLY A 4 -45.11 4.86 -56.18
N ILE A 5 -45.92 5.86 -55.80
CA ILE A 5 -46.26 6.20 -54.42
C ILE A 5 -47.21 5.13 -53.87
N TYR A 6 -46.91 4.55 -52.71
CA TYR A 6 -47.89 3.81 -51.90
C TYR A 6 -48.00 4.40 -50.51
N ASN A 7 -49.24 4.74 -50.21
CA ASN A 7 -49.81 5.43 -49.08
C ASN A 7 -49.80 4.51 -47.85
N ILE A 8 -48.93 4.77 -46.87
CA ILE A 8 -48.86 3.96 -45.64
C ILE A 8 -50.06 4.27 -44.74
N HIS A 9 -50.84 3.23 -44.48
CA HIS A 9 -52.03 3.23 -43.65
C HIS A 9 -51.62 3.51 -42.18
N PHE A 10 -52.08 4.63 -41.62
CA PHE A 10 -51.67 5.16 -40.31
C PHE A 10 -52.23 4.39 -39.08
N LEU A 11 -52.82 3.19 -39.26
CA LEU A 11 -53.56 2.51 -38.20
C LEU A 11 -52.78 1.45 -37.40
N ASP A 12 -51.49 1.25 -37.67
CA ASP A 12 -50.65 0.30 -36.92
C ASP A 12 -49.82 0.95 -35.79
N PHE A 13 -49.94 2.28 -35.59
CA PHE A 13 -49.24 3.00 -34.50
C PHE A 13 -50.08 3.13 -33.21
N GLU A 14 -51.38 2.81 -33.28
CA GLU A 14 -52.34 3.00 -32.17
C GLU A 14 -52.24 1.90 -31.09
N LYS A 15 -51.68 0.72 -31.41
CA LYS A 15 -51.69 -0.44 -30.49
C LYS A 15 -50.46 -0.57 -29.59
N ASP A 16 -49.37 0.13 -29.90
CA ASP A 16 -48.11 0.10 -29.14
C ASP A 16 -47.96 1.31 -28.19
N LYS A 17 -48.97 2.19 -28.16
CA LYS A 17 -49.13 3.26 -27.15
C LYS A 17 -49.80 2.74 -25.86
N ALA A 18 -49.66 1.45 -25.56
CA ALA A 18 -50.37 0.78 -24.48
C ALA A 18 -49.50 0.52 -23.24
N ASP A 19 -48.51 1.37 -22.94
CA ASP A 19 -47.72 1.24 -21.71
C ASP A 19 -46.87 2.47 -21.35
N MET A 20 -46.89 3.55 -22.14
CA MET A 20 -46.08 4.73 -21.84
C MET A 20 -46.81 6.02 -22.21
N GLU A 21 -47.48 6.65 -21.24
CA GLU A 21 -47.05 7.96 -20.73
C GLU A 21 -47.97 8.56 -19.64
N PHE A 22 -47.30 8.98 -18.55
CA PHE A 22 -47.50 10.23 -17.81
C PHE A 22 -48.81 10.46 -17.03
N ASN A 23 -48.81 10.05 -15.76
CA ASN A 23 -49.76 10.53 -14.75
C ASN A 23 -49.12 11.65 -13.91
N VAL A 24 -49.61 12.88 -14.08
CA VAL A 24 -49.42 13.97 -13.11
C VAL A 24 -50.79 14.37 -12.58
N GLN A 25 -51.01 14.15 -11.29
CA GLN A 25 -52.07 14.76 -10.50
C GLN A 25 -51.42 15.32 -9.23
N GLU A 26 -51.69 16.59 -8.96
CA GLU A 26 -51.15 17.39 -7.86
C GLU A 26 -52.19 17.50 -6.72
N GLN A 27 -51.69 17.47 -5.47
CA GLN A 27 -52.23 18.08 -4.23
C GLN A 27 -53.39 17.41 -3.46
N THR A 28 -53.10 16.93 -2.22
CA THR A 28 -53.63 17.44 -0.92
C THR A 28 -52.99 16.69 0.29
N ASP A 29 -52.37 17.46 1.18
CA ASP A 29 -51.83 17.18 2.54
C ASP A 29 -52.88 16.60 3.53
N PRO A 30 -52.58 16.08 4.75
CA PRO A 30 -51.36 15.50 5.36
C PRO A 30 -51.58 14.07 5.88
N LYS A 31 -50.60 13.16 5.76
CA LYS A 31 -50.31 12.14 6.79
C LYS A 31 -49.08 11.32 6.42
N ASP A 32 -48.14 11.29 7.34
CA ASP A 32 -47.16 10.23 7.53
C ASP A 32 -46.07 10.09 6.45
N LEU A 33 -45.19 11.08 6.33
CA LEU A 33 -43.85 10.84 5.80
C LEU A 33 -42.79 11.43 6.73
N ASN A 34 -42.26 10.54 7.56
CA ASN A 34 -41.13 10.76 8.44
C ASN A 34 -39.93 11.25 7.64
N THR A 35 -39.30 12.28 8.19
CA THR A 35 -38.03 12.88 7.75
C THR A 35 -37.05 11.85 7.22
N GLU A 36 -36.63 12.10 5.98
CA GLU A 36 -35.40 11.68 5.33
C GLU A 36 -34.33 11.27 6.34
N THR A 37 -34.20 9.96 6.58
CA THR A 37 -32.96 9.39 7.11
C THR A 37 -32.26 8.74 5.93
N THR A 38 -31.49 9.59 5.25
CA THR A 38 -30.33 9.23 4.44
C THR A 38 -29.75 7.89 4.90
N GLY A 39 -29.72 6.92 4.00
CA GLY A 39 -29.18 5.59 4.24
C GLY A 39 -27.75 5.68 4.79
N SER A 40 -27.63 5.55 6.10
CA SER A 40 -26.37 5.37 6.81
C SER A 40 -26.17 3.88 6.98
N LEU A 41 -25.39 3.28 6.08
CA LEU A 41 -24.79 1.96 6.28
C LEU A 41 -23.70 2.09 7.35
N THR A 42 -24.10 2.29 8.59
CA THR A 42 -23.22 2.18 9.75
C THR A 42 -23.92 1.26 10.73
N PRO A 43 -23.35 0.09 11.08
CA PRO A 43 -23.89 -0.68 12.19
C PRO A 43 -23.77 0.19 13.44
N SER A 44 -24.91 0.60 14.00
CA SER A 44 -24.94 1.31 15.28
C SER A 44 -24.34 0.42 16.37
N PHE A 45 -23.13 0.75 16.82
CA PHE A 45 -22.58 0.22 18.05
C PHE A 45 -23.28 0.91 19.23
N SER A 46 -24.41 0.36 19.66
CA SER A 46 -25.17 0.85 20.82
C SER A 46 -24.42 0.51 22.11
N LEU A 47 -23.82 1.52 22.76
CA LEU A 47 -23.20 1.43 24.07
C LEU A 47 -24.23 1.68 25.20
N GLY A 48 -25.37 1.00 25.13
CA GLY A 48 -26.46 1.09 26.09
C GLY A 48 -27.20 -0.24 26.13
N ASN A 49 -27.02 -0.96 27.23
CA ASN A 49 -27.34 -2.38 27.45
C ASN A 49 -26.36 -3.30 26.70
N GLN A 50 -25.92 -4.40 27.32
CA GLN A 50 -24.66 -5.10 27.02
C GLN A 50 -24.83 -6.42 26.22
N PRO A 51 -25.14 -6.41 24.91
CA PRO A 51 -24.95 -7.56 24.00
C PRO A 51 -23.57 -7.57 23.32
N TRP A 52 -22.78 -6.49 23.44
CA TRP A 52 -21.47 -6.36 22.80
C TRP A 52 -20.35 -7.16 23.48
N GLN A 53 -20.55 -7.56 24.74
CA GLN A 53 -19.62 -8.42 25.48
C GLN A 53 -19.54 -9.82 24.87
N GLU A 54 -20.68 -10.37 24.43
CA GLU A 54 -20.76 -11.70 23.82
C GLU A 54 -20.02 -11.76 22.49
N TRP A 55 -20.05 -10.68 21.69
CA TRP A 55 -19.33 -10.60 20.41
C TRP A 55 -17.82 -10.35 20.59
N LEU A 56 -17.42 -9.59 21.60
CA LEU A 56 -16.01 -9.31 21.84
C LEU A 56 -15.27 -10.47 22.51
N THR A 57 -15.95 -11.33 23.26
CA THR A 57 -15.28 -12.41 24.01
C THR A 57 -14.49 -13.36 23.08
N PRO A 58 -15.05 -13.85 21.95
CA PRO A 58 -14.29 -14.66 20.99
C PRO A 58 -13.16 -13.88 20.32
N MET A 59 -13.37 -12.59 20.03
CA MET A 59 -12.33 -11.74 19.43
C MET A 59 -11.14 -11.60 20.38
N ILE A 60 -11.39 -11.31 21.66
CA ILE A 60 -10.35 -11.13 22.67
C ILE A 60 -9.54 -12.41 22.88
N ASP A 61 -10.17 -13.60 22.86
CA ASP A 61 -9.47 -14.89 22.96
C ASP A 61 -8.59 -15.19 21.72
N ILE A 62 -9.06 -14.85 20.51
CA ILE A 62 -8.24 -14.95 19.29
C ILE A 62 -7.09 -13.95 19.34
N PHE A 63 -7.33 -12.70 19.73
CA PHE A 63 -6.31 -11.66 19.90
C PHE A 63 -5.29 -12.01 20.97
N ALA A 64 -5.69 -12.68 22.06
CA ALA A 64 -4.77 -13.18 23.08
C ALA A 64 -3.85 -14.29 22.53
N LYS A 65 -4.32 -15.06 21.54
CA LYS A 65 -3.53 -16.10 20.85
C LYS A 65 -2.71 -15.56 19.68
N VAL A 66 -3.03 -14.40 19.10
CA VAL A 66 -2.25 -13.74 18.03
C VAL A 66 -0.78 -13.57 18.40
N PRO A 67 -0.38 -13.02 19.56
CA PRO A 67 1.04 -12.86 19.89
C PRO A 67 1.77 -14.20 19.96
N GLU A 68 1.10 -15.26 20.42
CA GLU A 68 1.65 -16.62 20.45
C GLU A 68 1.89 -17.15 19.02
N TYR A 69 0.86 -17.13 18.17
CA TYR A 69 0.96 -17.60 16.78
C TYR A 69 1.97 -16.75 15.98
N VAL A 70 1.84 -15.43 16.00
CA VAL A 70 2.73 -14.50 15.28
C VAL A 70 4.16 -14.64 15.81
N GLY A 71 4.35 -14.86 17.10
CA GLY A 71 5.65 -15.13 17.71
C GLY A 71 6.31 -16.39 17.15
N HIS A 72 5.56 -17.50 17.09
CA HIS A 72 6.04 -18.77 16.53
C HIS A 72 6.27 -18.70 15.00
N PHE A 73 5.39 -18.04 14.25
CA PHE A 73 5.60 -17.84 12.81
C PHE A 73 6.82 -16.96 12.54
N PHE A 74 6.98 -15.85 13.27
CA PHE A 74 8.16 -15.03 13.07
C PHE A 74 9.43 -15.75 13.52
N SER A 75 9.41 -16.59 14.55
CA SER A 75 10.60 -17.32 15.05
C SER A 75 11.00 -18.50 14.18
N GLU A 76 10.05 -19.33 13.75
CA GLU A 76 10.26 -20.51 12.89
C GLU A 76 10.68 -20.08 11.47
N TYR A 77 10.13 -18.98 10.96
CA TYR A 77 10.37 -18.54 9.59
C TYR A 77 11.43 -17.44 9.46
N LYS A 78 12.17 -17.04 10.51
CA LYS A 78 13.18 -15.96 10.44
C LYS A 78 14.14 -16.14 9.28
N GLN A 79 14.68 -17.34 9.11
CA GLN A 79 15.73 -17.63 8.14
C GLN A 79 15.26 -17.47 6.67
N PRO A 80 14.13 -18.08 6.24
CA PRO A 80 13.58 -17.81 4.92
C PRO A 80 12.99 -16.40 4.77
N LEU A 81 12.36 -15.81 5.80
CA LEU A 81 11.86 -14.43 5.74
C LEU A 81 13.00 -13.43 5.54
N THR A 82 14.14 -13.61 6.21
CA THR A 82 15.30 -12.73 6.00
C THR A 82 15.87 -12.90 4.61
N THR A 83 15.90 -14.12 4.06
CA THR A 83 16.40 -14.36 2.69
C THR A 83 15.47 -13.74 1.64
N LEU A 84 14.16 -13.96 1.76
CA LEU A 84 13.16 -13.35 0.89
C LEU A 84 13.13 -11.83 1.08
N GLY A 85 13.24 -11.38 2.33
CA GLY A 85 13.37 -9.97 2.68
C GLY A 85 14.59 -9.34 2.02
N LEU A 86 15.74 -10.04 2.00
CA LEU A 86 16.95 -9.59 1.31
C LEU A 86 16.76 -9.55 -0.20
N LEU A 87 16.10 -10.54 -0.80
CA LEU A 87 15.80 -10.54 -2.23
C LEU A 87 14.86 -9.40 -2.63
N ILE A 88 13.79 -9.20 -1.86
CA ILE A 88 12.84 -8.11 -2.08
C ILE A 88 13.54 -6.76 -1.86
N LEU A 89 14.30 -6.62 -0.77
CA LEU A 89 15.07 -5.42 -0.47
C LEU A 89 16.10 -5.13 -1.57
N SER A 90 16.80 -6.15 -2.06
CA SER A 90 17.74 -6.05 -3.18
C SER A 90 17.03 -5.54 -4.43
N PHE A 91 15.88 -6.12 -4.76
CA PHE A 91 15.08 -5.70 -5.91
C PHE A 91 14.58 -4.25 -5.79
N ILE A 92 14.07 -3.87 -4.61
CA ILE A 92 13.67 -2.49 -4.30
C ILE A 92 14.87 -1.55 -4.42
N SER A 93 16.03 -1.95 -3.92
CA SER A 93 17.25 -1.14 -3.98
C SER A 93 17.66 -0.87 -5.43
N ILE A 94 17.58 -1.87 -6.31
CA ILE A 94 17.82 -1.71 -7.76
C ILE A 94 16.79 -0.75 -8.38
N LYS A 95 15.51 -0.87 -8.01
CA LYS A 95 14.45 0.05 -8.49
C LYS A 95 14.72 1.49 -8.06
N ILE A 96 15.10 1.70 -6.80
CA ILE A 96 15.48 3.00 -6.29
C ILE A 96 16.72 3.52 -7.04
N MET A 97 17.73 2.69 -7.28
CA MET A 97 18.93 3.09 -8.01
C MET A 97 18.60 3.55 -9.44
N ILE A 98 17.75 2.80 -10.16
CA ILE A 98 17.29 3.20 -11.50
C ILE A 98 16.45 4.48 -11.43
N ALA A 99 15.56 4.61 -10.45
CA ALA A 99 14.73 5.80 -10.27
C ALA A 99 15.58 7.04 -9.94
N VAL A 100 16.62 6.89 -9.13
CA VAL A 100 17.59 7.95 -8.84
C VAL A 100 18.36 8.33 -10.11
N LEU A 101 18.83 7.35 -10.89
CA LEU A 101 19.52 7.62 -12.16
C LEU A 101 18.62 8.34 -13.17
N GLY A 102 17.36 7.92 -13.33
CA GLY A 102 16.41 8.62 -14.22
C GLY A 102 16.02 10.01 -13.69
N ALA A 103 15.87 10.15 -12.37
CA ALA A 103 15.59 11.44 -11.76
C ALA A 103 16.80 12.37 -11.77
N ILE A 104 18.03 11.89 -11.94
CA ILE A 104 19.20 12.76 -12.19
C ILE A 104 19.01 13.51 -13.52
N ASP A 105 18.47 12.83 -14.54
CA ASP A 105 18.26 13.43 -15.86
C ASP A 105 17.08 14.41 -15.85
N ASP A 106 16.03 14.11 -15.07
CA ASP A 106 14.81 14.94 -15.00
C ASP A 106 14.82 16.00 -13.88
N VAL A 107 15.59 15.81 -12.81
CA VAL A 107 15.59 16.65 -11.59
C VAL A 107 17.01 17.15 -11.29
N PRO A 108 17.37 18.36 -11.76
CA PRO A 108 18.73 18.90 -11.65
C PRO A 108 19.20 19.20 -10.22
N LEU A 109 18.32 19.06 -9.21
CA LEU A 109 18.66 19.27 -7.80
C LEU A 109 19.18 18.00 -7.09
N LEU A 110 18.92 16.80 -7.62
CA LEU A 110 19.35 15.55 -6.98
C LEU A 110 20.86 15.34 -7.07
N ALA A 111 21.45 15.60 -8.24
CA ALA A 111 22.89 15.52 -8.46
C ALA A 111 23.70 16.36 -7.45
N PRO A 112 23.43 17.68 -7.27
CA PRO A 112 24.15 18.47 -6.27
C PRO A 112 23.86 18.05 -4.83
N LEU A 113 22.67 17.55 -4.50
CA LEU A 113 22.37 17.03 -3.16
C LEU A 113 23.16 15.76 -2.84
N LEU A 114 23.21 14.80 -3.77
CA LEU A 114 24.01 13.57 -3.61
C LEU A 114 25.50 13.88 -3.57
N GLN A 115 25.97 14.89 -4.29
CA GLN A 115 27.35 15.36 -4.20
C GLN A 115 27.65 15.90 -2.80
N ILE A 116 26.79 16.73 -2.22
CA ILE A 116 26.97 17.26 -0.86
C ILE A 116 26.91 16.14 0.19
N ILE A 117 25.94 15.23 0.09
CA ILE A 117 25.78 14.10 1.00
C ILE A 117 26.99 13.15 0.90
N GLY A 118 27.41 12.83 -0.32
CA GLY A 118 28.56 11.97 -0.60
C GLY A 118 29.88 12.58 -0.11
N LEU A 119 30.09 13.88 -0.34
CA LEU A 119 31.24 14.60 0.21
C LEU A 119 31.18 14.66 1.73
N GLY A 120 30.02 14.95 2.33
CA GLY A 120 29.84 14.96 3.79
C GLY A 120 30.19 13.60 4.42
N TYR A 121 29.68 12.51 3.85
CA TYR A 121 30.00 11.16 4.31
C TYR A 121 31.46 10.79 4.09
N THR A 122 32.04 11.16 2.94
CA THR A 122 33.45 10.89 2.65
C THR A 122 34.36 11.63 3.62
N LEU A 123 34.07 12.91 3.89
CA LEU A 123 34.83 13.72 4.86
C LEU A 123 34.67 13.16 6.29
N TRP A 124 33.44 12.84 6.71
CA TRP A 124 33.18 12.28 8.04
C TRP A 124 33.85 10.92 8.22
N PHE A 125 33.76 10.03 7.22
CA PHE A 125 34.40 8.72 7.22
C PHE A 125 35.92 8.83 7.26
N THR A 126 36.48 9.68 6.38
CA THR A 126 37.92 9.91 6.32
C THR A 126 38.43 10.46 7.65
N TRP A 127 37.74 11.43 8.25
CA TRP A 127 38.13 11.97 9.55
C TRP A 127 37.99 10.94 10.68
N ARG A 128 36.87 10.22 10.73
CA ARG A 128 36.53 9.32 11.83
C ARG A 128 37.35 8.03 11.83
N TYR A 129 37.64 7.47 10.65
CA TYR A 129 38.24 6.15 10.48
C TYR A 129 39.66 6.20 9.90
N LEU A 130 39.93 7.07 8.93
CA LEU A 130 41.27 7.18 8.33
C LEU A 130 42.18 8.12 9.12
N TRP A 131 41.70 9.25 9.63
CA TRP A 131 42.58 10.21 10.32
C TRP A 131 42.94 9.72 11.73
N LYS A 132 41.98 9.15 12.46
CA LYS A 132 42.18 8.63 13.82
C LYS A 132 43.09 7.39 13.81
N SER A 133 44.39 7.61 14.06
CA SER A 133 45.45 6.58 14.08
C SER A 133 45.11 5.35 14.94
N SER A 134 44.42 5.55 16.07
CA SER A 134 43.97 4.46 16.94
C SER A 134 43.04 3.47 16.23
N ASN A 135 42.11 3.97 15.41
CA ASN A 135 41.15 3.13 14.68
C ASN A 135 41.84 2.34 13.56
N ARG A 136 42.92 2.86 12.97
CA ARG A 136 43.67 2.15 11.92
C ARG A 136 44.38 0.91 12.44
N LYS A 137 44.97 0.97 13.65
CA LYS A 137 45.74 -0.15 14.21
C LYS A 137 44.85 -1.32 14.62
N GLU A 138 43.68 -1.02 15.19
CA GLU A 138 42.72 -2.01 15.65
C GLU A 138 42.04 -2.72 14.45
N LEU A 139 41.57 -1.94 13.48
CA LEU A 139 40.95 -2.46 12.25
C LEU A 139 41.92 -3.24 11.38
N LEU A 140 43.19 -2.84 11.28
CA LEU A 140 44.19 -3.64 10.55
C LEU A 140 44.45 -4.98 11.22
N SER A 141 44.46 -5.03 12.56
CA SER A 141 44.65 -6.29 13.29
C SER A 141 43.46 -7.23 13.11
N GLU A 142 42.23 -6.70 13.17
CA GLU A 142 41.01 -7.48 12.92
C GLU A 142 40.88 -7.90 11.45
N PHE A 143 41.23 -7.02 10.52
CA PHE A 143 41.23 -7.32 9.08
C PHE A 143 42.26 -8.39 8.74
N GLU A 144 43.45 -8.38 9.34
CA GLU A 144 44.42 -9.47 9.19
C GLU A 144 43.92 -10.77 9.81
N ALA A 145 43.26 -10.71 10.96
CA ALA A 145 42.68 -11.90 11.59
C ALA A 145 41.59 -12.52 10.71
N VAL A 146 40.68 -11.71 10.17
CA VAL A 146 39.63 -12.16 9.26
C VAL A 146 40.20 -12.62 7.93
N LYS A 147 41.20 -11.92 7.36
CA LYS A 147 41.92 -12.35 6.15
C LYS A 147 42.55 -13.73 6.38
N ASN A 148 43.25 -13.94 7.48
CA ASN A 148 43.87 -15.22 7.79
C ASN A 148 42.83 -16.32 8.03
N GLN A 149 41.66 -15.96 8.56
CA GLN A 149 40.55 -16.89 8.77
C GLN A 149 39.83 -17.29 7.47
N VAL A 150 39.68 -16.37 6.52
CA VAL A 150 39.02 -16.61 5.22
C VAL A 150 39.96 -17.25 4.21
N PHE A 151 41.23 -16.81 4.15
CA PHE A 151 42.19 -17.32 3.17
C PHE A 151 43.03 -18.49 3.68
N GLY A 152 43.09 -18.71 5.00
CA GLY A 152 43.94 -19.74 5.61
C GLY A 152 45.43 -19.43 5.39
N ASN A 153 46.27 -19.79 6.35
CA ASN A 153 47.72 -19.67 6.19
C ASN A 153 48.24 -20.70 5.17
N ASN A 154 48.03 -20.46 3.88
CA ASN A 154 48.53 -21.29 2.79
C ASN A 154 49.07 -20.41 1.64
N ILE A 155 50.11 -19.62 1.92
CA ILE A 155 51.16 -19.26 0.94
C ILE A 155 52.49 -19.46 1.63
#